data_AF-A0AAV0WQC3-F1
#
_entry.id   AF-A0AAV0WQC3-F1
#
_cell.length_a   1.000
_cell.length_b   1.000
_cell.length_c   1.000
_cell.angle_alpha   90.00
_cell.angle_beta   90.00
_cell.angle_gamma   90.00
#
_symmetry.space_group_name_H-M   'P 1'
#
loop_
_entity.id
_entity.type
_entity.pdbx_description
1 polymer ?
#
loop_
_entity_poly.entity_id
_entity_poly.type
_entity_poly.pdbx_seq_one_letter_code
_entity_poly.pdbx_strand_id
1 'polypeptide(L)'
;MRVDGNHQGACDAAMPRIRNAQSSRQPQYWWTSEIAELRKATLAARKKYQREARRGPAEAENHIFKEASRDLRLAIKRSQDTCWKNLCAEVDHNPWGMAHRWSRGK
;
A
#
# COMPACT_ATOMS: atom_id res chain seq x y z
N MET A 1 38.98 -18.68 -29.32
CA MET A 1 38.40 -17.34 -29.07
C MET A 1 37.21 -17.52 -28.12
N ARG A 2 37.13 -16.70 -27.06
CA ARG A 2 36.16 -16.84 -25.96
C ARG A 2 34.72 -16.69 -26.47
N VAL A 3 33.84 -17.59 -26.02
CA VAL A 3 32.40 -17.57 -26.31
C VAL A 3 31.73 -16.77 -25.19
N ASP A 4 31.71 -15.45 -25.31
CA ASP A 4 31.05 -14.60 -24.32
C ASP A 4 29.98 -13.76 -25.01
N GLY A 5 28.71 -14.02 -24.68
CA GLY A 5 27.66 -13.02 -24.89
C GLY A 5 26.29 -13.43 -25.47
N ASN A 6 25.81 -14.68 -25.36
CA ASN A 6 24.44 -15.00 -25.85
C ASN A 6 23.47 -15.65 -24.83
N HIS A 7 23.93 -15.96 -23.61
CA HIS A 7 23.08 -16.65 -22.63
C HIS A 7 22.13 -15.71 -21.89
N GLN A 8 22.55 -14.46 -21.68
CA GLN A 8 21.75 -13.47 -20.96
C GLN A 8 20.48 -13.11 -21.72
N GLY A 9 20.58 -12.85 -23.04
CA GLY A 9 19.44 -12.52 -23.89
C GLY A 9 18.43 -13.66 -24.03
N ALA A 10 18.90 -14.91 -24.11
CA ALA A 10 18.02 -16.08 -24.12
C ALA A 10 17.32 -16.30 -22.77
N CYS A 11 18.02 -16.10 -21.64
CA CYS A 11 17.43 -16.18 -20.31
C CYS A 11 16.40 -15.07 -20.06
N ASP A 12 16.67 -13.84 -20.49
CA ASP A 12 15.74 -12.72 -20.33
C ASP A 12 14.48 -12.87 -21.20
N ALA A 13 14.60 -13.51 -22.37
CA ALA A 13 13.46 -13.83 -23.25
C ALA A 13 12.62 -15.00 -22.72
N ALA A 14 13.26 -16.04 -22.16
CA ALA A 14 12.58 -17.19 -21.59
C ALA A 14 11.99 -16.91 -20.19
N MET A 15 12.58 -15.97 -19.45
CA MET A 15 12.13 -15.54 -18.11
C MET A 15 11.95 -14.02 -18.05
N PRO A 16 10.90 -13.47 -18.68
CA PRO A 16 10.62 -12.05 -18.58
C PRO A 16 10.40 -11.68 -17.11
N ARG A 17 11.26 -10.80 -16.59
CA ARG A 17 11.17 -10.30 -15.23
C ARG A 17 9.85 -9.55 -15.10
N ILE A 18 8.93 -10.07 -14.28
CA ILE A 18 7.66 -9.40 -13.96
C ILE A 18 8.05 -8.06 -13.33
N ARG A 19 7.99 -6.99 -14.13
CA ARG A 19 8.07 -5.62 -13.60
C ARG A 19 6.86 -5.48 -12.70
N ASN A 20 7.09 -5.11 -11.45
CA ASN A 20 6.07 -4.91 -10.42
C ASN A 20 4.81 -4.29 -11.05
N ALA A 21 3.79 -5.11 -11.30
CA ALA A 21 2.50 -4.71 -11.86
C ALA A 21 1.76 -3.71 -10.96
N GLN A 22 2.33 -3.40 -9.79
CA GLN A 22 1.90 -2.35 -8.87
C GLN A 22 1.92 -0.94 -9.49
N SER A 23 2.66 -0.68 -10.58
CA SER A 23 2.73 0.68 -11.16
C SER A 23 1.55 1.08 -12.04
N SER A 24 0.77 0.14 -12.58
CA SER A 24 -0.35 0.45 -13.49
C SER A 24 -1.70 0.50 -12.79
N ARG A 25 -1.78 0.08 -11.52
CA ARG A 25 -3.00 0.19 -10.73
C ARG A 25 -3.09 1.60 -10.19
N GLN A 26 -4.15 2.30 -10.59
CA GLN A 26 -4.56 3.54 -9.94
C GLN A 26 -4.55 3.30 -8.42
N PRO A 27 -3.84 4.12 -7.63
CA PRO A 27 -3.94 4.06 -6.18
C PRO A 27 -5.40 4.05 -5.82
N GLN A 28 -5.78 3.18 -4.90
CA GLN A 28 -7.15 3.14 -4.42
C GLN A 28 -7.54 4.56 -4.00
N TYR A 29 -8.73 5.02 -4.40
CA TYR A 29 -9.12 6.44 -4.27
C TYR A 29 -9.02 7.01 -2.83
N TRP A 30 -9.01 6.16 -1.80
CA TRP A 30 -8.84 6.53 -0.39
C TRP A 30 -7.38 6.45 0.08
N TRP A 31 -6.43 6.13 -0.80
CA TRP A 31 -5.01 6.00 -0.48
C TRP A 31 -4.31 7.36 -0.60
N THR A 32 -3.89 7.91 0.53
CA THR A 32 -3.22 9.21 0.60
C THR A 32 -1.72 9.05 0.89
N SER A 33 -0.94 10.11 0.62
CA SER A 33 0.47 10.20 1.00
C SER A 33 0.67 10.05 2.51
N GLU A 34 -0.24 10.60 3.30
CA GLU A 34 -0.28 10.43 4.76
C GLU A 34 -0.36 8.94 5.17
N ILE A 35 -1.30 8.19 4.60
CA ILE A 35 -1.44 6.75 4.86
C ILE A 35 -0.18 5.98 4.44
N ALA A 36 0.45 6.39 3.33
CA ALA A 36 1.70 5.78 2.88
C ALA A 36 2.84 5.99 3.88
N GLU A 37 3.01 7.20 4.41
CA GLU A 37 4.02 7.53 5.42
C GLU A 37 3.75 6.84 6.76
N LEU A 38 2.49 6.86 7.22
CA LEU A 38 2.08 6.14 8.44
C LEU A 38 2.31 4.64 8.31
N ARG A 39 2.07 4.06 7.13
CA ARG A 39 2.35 2.65 6.86
C ARG A 39 3.84 2.35 6.90
N LYS A 40 4.69 3.21 6.31
CA LYS A 40 6.16 3.08 6.40
C LYS A 40 6.62 3.11 7.86
N ALA A 41 6.14 4.08 8.64
CA ALA A 41 6.47 4.23 10.06
C ALA A 41 6.02 3.00 10.87
N THR A 42 4.80 2.52 10.66
CA THR A 42 4.25 1.33 11.33
C THR A 42 5.08 0.08 11.01
N LEU A 43 5.48 -0.11 9.75
CA LEU A 43 6.32 -1.23 9.36
C LEU A 43 7.74 -1.14 9.96
N ALA A 44 8.30 0.07 10.06
CA ALA A 44 9.57 0.29 10.73
C ALA A 44 9.48 -0.04 12.23
N ALA A 45 8.44 0.43 12.92
CA ALA A 45 8.19 0.12 14.33
C ALA A 45 7.99 -1.39 14.55
N ARG A 46 7.22 -2.06 13.68
CA ARG A 46 7.04 -3.52 13.72
C ARG A 46 8.36 -4.27 13.60
N LYS A 47 9.22 -3.87 12.66
CA LYS A 47 10.54 -4.49 12.46
C LYS A 47 11.43 -4.31 13.71
N LYS A 48 11.40 -3.13 14.35
CA LYS A 48 12.12 -2.88 15.60
C LYS A 48 11.61 -3.78 16.73
N TYR A 49 10.29 -3.78 16.96
CA TYR A 49 9.66 -4.65 17.94
C TYR A 49 10.03 -6.12 17.73
N GLN A 50 9.93 -6.63 16.50
CA GLN A 50 10.26 -8.03 16.20
C GLN A 50 11.75 -8.37 16.41
N ARG A 51 12.66 -7.40 16.29
CA ARG A 51 14.08 -7.60 16.56
C ARG A 51 14.36 -7.68 18.05
N GLU A 52 13.79 -6.75 18.83
CA GLU A 52 14.00 -6.72 20.28
C GLU A 52 13.23 -7.84 21.00
N ALA A 53 12.04 -8.20 20.52
CA ALA A 53 11.27 -9.33 21.05
C ALA A 53 11.99 -10.69 20.91
N ARG A 54 12.97 -10.80 20.01
CA ARG A 54 13.84 -11.99 19.90
C ARG A 54 14.93 -12.02 20.97
N ARG A 55 15.26 -10.88 21.58
CA ARG A 55 16.31 -10.72 22.59
C ARG A 55 15.78 -10.71 24.01
N GLY A 56 14.48 -10.44 24.19
CA GLY A 56 13.81 -10.42 25.49
C GLY A 56 12.48 -9.69 25.44
N PRO A 57 11.90 -9.35 26.61
CA PRO A 57 10.71 -8.52 26.68
C PRO A 57 10.94 -7.16 26.03
N ALA A 58 10.11 -6.80 25.04
CA ALA A 58 10.20 -5.57 24.25
C ALA A 58 8.91 -4.75 24.36
N GLU A 59 8.48 -4.47 25.59
CA GLU A 59 7.21 -3.79 25.89
C GLU A 59 7.17 -2.35 25.38
N ALA A 60 8.30 -1.63 25.47
CA ALA A 60 8.41 -0.27 24.95
C ALA A 60 8.23 -0.25 23.42
N GLU A 61 8.93 -1.12 22.68
CA GLU A 61 8.79 -1.23 21.22
C GLU A 61 7.41 -1.74 20.81
N ASN A 62 6.81 -2.62 21.62
CA ASN A 62 5.44 -3.08 21.42
C ASN A 62 4.45 -1.92 21.53
N HIS A 63 4.61 -1.06 22.53
CA HIS A 63 3.79 0.14 22.72
C HIS A 63 3.89 1.06 21.50
N ILE A 64 5.11 1.38 21.06
CA ILE A 64 5.36 2.23 19.89
C ILE A 64 4.72 1.63 18.62
N PHE A 65 4.84 0.32 18.43
CA PHE A 65 4.19 -0.36 17.30
C PHE A 65 2.66 -0.29 17.38
N LYS A 66 2.08 -0.45 18.57
CA LYS A 66 0.62 -0.36 18.78
C LYS A 66 0.10 1.04 18.52
N GLU A 67 0.80 2.08 18.97
CA GLU A 67 0.46 3.48 18.70
C GLU A 67 0.50 3.78 17.20
N ALA A 68 1.61 3.48 16.53
CA ALA A 68 1.71 3.66 15.07
C ALA A 68 0.62 2.90 14.30
N SER A 69 0.29 1.67 14.75
CA SER A 69 -0.79 0.88 14.17
C SER A 69 -2.18 1.46 14.44
N ARG A 70 -2.38 2.15 15.56
CA ARG A 70 -3.62 2.87 15.86
C ARG A 70 -3.75 4.08 14.93
N ASP A 71 -2.70 4.87 14.79
CA ASP A 71 -2.71 6.08 13.97
C ASP A 71 -2.94 5.75 12.50
N LEU A 72 -2.30 4.69 11.99
CA LEU A 72 -2.57 4.18 10.64
C LEU A 72 -4.03 3.78 10.44
N ARG A 73 -4.63 3.05 11.40
CA ARG A 73 -6.05 2.65 11.32
C ARG A 73 -6.98 3.86 11.33
N LEU A 74 -6.70 4.86 12.16
CA LEU A 74 -7.47 6.08 12.24
C LEU A 74 -7.37 6.89 10.94
N ALA A 75 -6.17 7.03 10.37
CA ALA A 75 -5.96 7.72 9.10
C ALA A 75 -6.69 7.02 7.94
N ILE A 76 -6.63 5.69 7.86
CA ILE A 76 -7.38 4.92 6.86
C ILE A 76 -8.88 5.16 7.02
N LYS A 77 -9.41 5.06 8.24
CA LYS A 77 -10.84 5.29 8.49
C LYS A 77 -11.26 6.70 8.09
N ARG A 78 -10.51 7.72 8.50
CA ARG A 78 -10.76 9.13 8.12
C ARG A 78 -10.76 9.35 6.61
N SER A 79 -9.80 8.75 5.91
CA SER A 79 -9.72 8.86 4.45
C SER A 79 -10.89 8.17 3.76
N GLN A 80 -11.27 6.97 4.22
CA GLN A 80 -12.44 6.26 3.72
C GLN A 80 -13.73 7.04 3.98
N ASP A 81 -13.92 7.58 5.18
CA ASP A 81 -15.09 8.40 5.53
C ASP A 81 -15.16 9.67 4.66
N THR A 82 -14.02 10.33 4.43
CA THR A 82 -13.95 11.53 3.60
C THR A 82 -14.29 11.20 2.15
N CYS A 83 -13.73 10.12 1.62
CA CYS A 83 -14.05 9.72 0.26
C CYS A 83 -15.51 9.28 0.11
N TRP A 84 -16.05 8.56 1.09
CA TRP A 84 -17.47 8.20 1.10
C TRP A 84 -18.37 9.44 1.09
N LYS A 85 -18.08 10.45 1.92
CA LYS A 85 -18.83 11.72 1.91
C LYS A 85 -18.74 12.44 0.57
N ASN A 86 -17.56 12.50 -0.02
CA ASN A 86 -17.37 13.11 -1.35
C ASN A 86 -18.15 12.36 -2.43
N LEU A 87 -18.19 11.03 -2.36
CA LEU A 87 -18.98 10.21 -3.27
C LEU A 87 -20.48 10.47 -3.11
N CYS A 88 -21.00 10.53 -1.87
CA CYS A 88 -22.39 10.86 -1.62
C CYS A 88 -22.77 12.23 -2.19
N ALA A 89 -21.94 13.26 -1.94
CA ALA A 89 -22.16 14.60 -2.47
C ALA A 89 -22.13 14.64 -4.01
N GLU A 90 -21.28 13.84 -4.65
CA GLU A 90 -21.25 13.72 -6.11
C GLU A 90 -22.50 13.03 -6.65
N VAL A 91 -23.01 11.99 -5.99
CA VAL A 91 -24.25 11.30 -6.40
C VAL A 91 -25.45 12.24 -6.35
N ASP A 92 -25.55 13.08 -5.33
CA ASP A 92 -26.63 14.06 -5.18
C ASP A 92 -26.63 15.09 -6.33
N HIS A 93 -25.47 15.37 -6.93
CA HIS A 93 -25.31 16.34 -8.02
C HIS A 93 -25.29 15.70 -9.42
N ASN A 94 -24.85 14.44 -9.51
CA ASN A 94 -24.77 13.67 -10.74
C ASN A 94 -24.97 12.17 -10.45
N PRO A 95 -26.19 11.65 -10.62
CA PRO A 95 -26.52 10.25 -10.31
C PRO A 95 -25.78 9.22 -11.20
N TRP A 96 -25.12 9.63 -12.29
CA TRP A 96 -24.31 8.77 -13.17
C TRP A 96 -22.79 8.99 -13.04
N GLY A 97 -22.33 9.65 -11.96
CA GLY A 97 -20.93 9.99 -11.68
C GLY A 97 -20.00 8.83 -11.30
N MET A 98 -19.00 9.08 -10.47
CA MET A 98 -18.00 8.08 -10.06
C MET A 98 -18.60 6.81 -9.44
N ALA A 99 -19.72 6.92 -8.71
CA ALA A 99 -20.41 5.78 -8.10
C ALA A 99 -20.82 4.71 -9.13
N HIS A 100 -21.37 5.14 -10.27
CA HIS A 100 -21.77 4.23 -11.35
C HIS A 100 -20.57 3.63 -12.10
N ARG A 101 -19.43 4.33 -12.17
CA ARG A 101 -18.18 3.78 -12.73
C ARG A 101 -17.59 2.68 -11.84
N TRP A 102 -17.65 2.85 -10.52
CA TRP A 102 -17.08 1.90 -9.57
C TRP A 102 -17.86 0.58 -9.51
N SER A 103 -19.18 0.61 -9.75
CA SER A 103 -19.98 -0.62 -9.83
C SER A 103 -19.72 -1.45 -11.10
N ARG A 104 -19.11 -0.87 -12.14
CA ARG A 104 -18.86 -1.52 -13.43
C ARG A 104 -17.43 -2.02 -13.65
N GLY A 105 -16.54 -1.88 -12.67
CA GLY A 105 -15.19 -2.45 -12.71
C GLY A 105 -15.22 -3.98 -12.54
N LYS A 106 -15.30 -4.72 -13.65
CA LYS A 106 -14.95 -6.15 -13.75
C LYS A 106 -13.49 -6.29 -14.18
#